data_AF-A0A7S3HBH0-F1
#
_entry.id   AF-A0A7S3HBH0-F1
#
_cell.length_a   1.000
_cell.length_b   1.000
_cell.length_c   1.000
_cell.angle_alpha   90.00
_cell.angle_beta   90.00
_cell.angle_gamma   90.00
#
_symmetry.space_group_name_H-M   'P 1'
#
loop_
_entity.id
_entity.type
_entity.pdbx_description
1 polymer ?
#
loop_
_entity_poly.entity_id
_entity_poly.type
_entity_poly.pdbx_seq_one_letter_code
_entity_poly.pdbx_strand_id
1 'polypeptide(L)'
;DELMVMASELRPHAIKAIPNFVESPDNLVKFFIDRVRSNLHVVLCMSPVSAKFAERARKFPGITAGCTIDWFLAWPKEALIAVSEGYISKMDLDCTPEVKQQLIVHM
;
A
#
# COMPACT_ATOMS: atom_id res chain seq x y z
N ASP A 1 25.31 11.25 -14.45
CA ASP A 1 25.02 12.62 -14.89
C ASP A 1 23.82 13.22 -14.16
N GLU A 2 22.59 12.74 -14.32
CA GLU A 2 21.41 13.37 -13.66
C GLU A 2 21.32 13.15 -12.13
N LEU A 3 21.70 11.96 -11.63
CA LEU A 3 21.67 11.62 -10.20
C LEU A 3 22.51 12.59 -9.36
N MET A 4 23.67 13.02 -9.88
CA MET A 4 24.55 13.96 -9.19
C MET A 4 23.96 15.37 -9.14
N VAL A 5 23.23 15.78 -10.19
CA VAL A 5 22.50 17.05 -10.20
C VAL A 5 21.44 17.05 -9.11
N MET A 6 20.60 16.01 -9.07
CA MET A 6 19.55 15.87 -8.05
C MET A 6 20.12 15.77 -6.62
N ALA A 7 21.21 15.03 -6.44
CA ALA A 7 21.88 14.92 -5.13
C ALA A 7 22.48 16.26 -4.68
N SER A 8 23.02 17.06 -5.61
CA SER A 8 23.58 18.38 -5.32
C SER A 8 22.51 19.39 -4.90
N GLU A 9 21.31 19.32 -5.48
CA GLU A 9 20.16 20.13 -5.07
C GLU A 9 19.70 19.85 -3.63
N LEU A 10 19.93 18.62 -3.15
CA LEU A 10 19.60 18.24 -1.77
C LEU A 10 20.70 18.59 -0.74
N ARG A 11 21.85 19.12 -1.16
CA ARG A 11 22.94 19.56 -0.27
C ARG A 11 22.50 20.39 0.94
N PRO A 12 21.71 21.48 0.81
CA PRO A 12 21.30 22.28 1.97
C PRO A 12 20.45 21.48 2.96
N HIS A 13 19.70 20.48 2.48
CA HIS A 13 18.90 19.61 3.32
C HIS A 13 19.78 18.59 4.05
N ALA A 14 20.84 18.09 3.43
CA ALA A 14 21.78 17.16 4.05
C ALA A 14 22.52 17.81 5.23
N ILE A 15 23.06 19.02 5.02
CA ILE A 15 23.77 19.78 6.07
C ILE A 15 22.84 20.10 7.24
N LYS A 16 21.57 20.44 6.95
CA LYS A 16 20.57 20.72 8.00
C LYS A 16 20.13 19.46 8.76
N ALA A 17 20.03 18.33 8.08
CA ALA A 17 19.51 17.09 8.66
C ALA A 17 20.55 16.30 9.47
N ILE A 18 21.83 16.37 9.09
CA ILE A 18 22.92 15.57 9.68
C ILE A 18 23.96 16.51 10.31
N PRO A 19 24.13 16.48 11.64
CA PRO A 19 25.20 17.22 12.30
C PRO A 19 26.58 16.80 11.78
N ASN A 20 27.46 17.76 11.49
CA ASN A 20 28.81 17.52 10.96
C ASN A 20 28.83 16.68 9.67
N PHE A 21 27.89 16.92 8.77
CA PHE A 21 27.84 16.23 7.47
C PHE A 21 29.14 16.43 6.68
N VAL A 22 29.82 15.32 6.36
CA VAL A 22 31.02 15.33 5.52
C VAL A 22 30.59 15.45 4.07
N GLU A 23 30.91 16.58 3.46
CA GLU A 23 30.53 16.88 2.09
C GLU A 23 31.40 16.13 1.09
N SER A 24 30.90 14.99 0.62
CA SER A 24 31.46 14.27 -0.53
C SER A 24 30.34 13.93 -1.52
N PRO A 25 30.65 13.80 -2.81
CA PRO A 25 29.66 13.38 -3.81
C PRO A 25 28.96 12.06 -3.42
N ASP A 26 29.71 11.09 -2.89
CA ASP A 26 29.16 9.80 -2.45
C ASP A 26 28.20 9.95 -1.27
N ASN A 27 28.52 10.83 -0.30
CA ASN A 27 27.65 11.06 0.86
C ASN A 27 26.35 11.78 0.47
N LEU A 28 26.41 12.70 -0.51
CA LEU A 28 25.22 13.38 -1.02
C LEU A 28 24.30 12.41 -1.78
N VAL A 29 24.88 11.54 -2.62
CA VAL A 29 24.11 10.49 -3.30
C VAL A 29 23.51 9.52 -2.30
N LYS A 30 24.26 9.11 -1.28
CA LYS A 30 23.74 8.26 -0.21
C LYS A 30 22.57 8.92 0.52
N PHE A 31 22.70 10.19 0.91
CA PHE A 31 21.62 10.95 1.54
C PHE A 31 20.37 11.02 0.66
N PHE A 32 20.55 11.28 -0.64
CA PHE A 32 19.46 11.27 -1.62
C PHE A 32 18.76 9.91 -1.64
N ILE A 33 19.51 8.81 -1.80
CA ILE A 33 18.94 7.46 -1.88
C ILE A 33 18.23 7.07 -0.58
N ASP A 34 18.81 7.36 0.59
CA ASP A 34 18.20 7.05 1.89
C ASP A 34 16.88 7.81 2.08
N ARG A 35 16.83 9.07 1.63
CA ARG A 35 15.60 9.87 1.66
C ARG A 35 14.55 9.31 0.71
N VAL A 36 14.92 8.91 -0.50
CA VAL A 36 14.01 8.27 -1.46
C VAL A 36 13.44 6.98 -0.87
N ARG A 37 14.30 6.10 -0.32
CA ARG A 37 13.87 4.84 0.30
C ARG A 37 12.91 5.04 1.47
N SER A 38 13.08 6.12 2.23
CA SER A 38 12.22 6.43 3.39
C SER A 38 10.85 7.01 3.01
N ASN A 39 10.68 7.51 1.78
CA ASN A 39 9.47 8.22 1.37
C ASN A 39 8.76 7.60 0.16
N LEU A 40 9.43 6.70 -0.59
CA LEU A 40 8.85 6.02 -1.73
C LEU A 40 8.29 4.67 -1.30
N HIS A 41 6.96 4.59 -1.23
CA HIS A 41 6.24 3.35 -0.98
C HIS A 41 5.59 2.86 -2.26
N VAL A 42 5.85 1.61 -2.63
CA VAL A 42 5.28 0.97 -3.81
C VAL A 42 4.39 -0.18 -3.35
N VAL A 43 3.15 -0.20 -3.81
CA VAL A 43 2.18 -1.26 -3.53
C VAL A 43 1.86 -1.98 -4.84
N LEU A 44 1.96 -3.31 -4.82
CA LEU A 44 1.72 -4.17 -5.98
C LEU A 44 0.50 -5.05 -5.72
N CYS A 45 -0.57 -4.85 -6.49
CA CYS A 45 -1.75 -5.70 -6.43
C CYS A 45 -1.66 -6.79 -7.50
N MET A 46 -1.65 -8.06 -7.09
CA MET A 46 -1.56 -9.21 -7.99
C MET A 46 -2.68 -10.19 -7.69
N SER A 47 -3.29 -10.74 -8.74
CA SER A 47 -4.30 -11.78 -8.60
C SER A 47 -3.65 -13.12 -8.25
N PRO A 48 -4.05 -13.80 -7.15
CA PRO A 48 -3.44 -15.06 -6.74
C PRO A 48 -3.79 -16.23 -7.67
N VAL A 49 -4.86 -16.11 -8.45
CA VAL A 49 -5.29 -17.15 -9.42
C VAL A 49 -4.56 -17.05 -10.76
N SER A 50 -3.79 -15.99 -11.00
CA SER A 50 -3.05 -15.82 -12.25
C SER A 50 -1.75 -16.62 -12.25
N ALA A 51 -1.55 -17.47 -13.24
CA ALA A 51 -0.28 -18.19 -13.44
C ALA A 51 0.95 -17.26 -13.54
N LYS A 52 0.73 -16.00 -13.95
CA LYS A 52 1.77 -14.96 -14.04
C LYS A 52 2.34 -14.57 -12.67
N PHE A 53 1.59 -14.73 -11.58
CA PHE A 53 2.08 -14.41 -10.24
C PHE A 53 3.28 -15.29 -9.87
N ALA A 54 3.14 -16.61 -9.99
CA ALA A 54 4.20 -17.56 -9.69
C ALA A 54 5.41 -17.42 -10.65
N GLU A 55 5.18 -17.05 -11.90
CA GLU A 55 6.27 -16.75 -12.84
C GLU A 55 7.06 -15.50 -12.44
N ARG A 56 6.36 -14.41 -12.10
CA ARG A 56 6.97 -13.14 -11.68
C ARG A 56 7.71 -13.28 -10.35
N ALA A 57 7.14 -13.99 -9.38
CA ALA A 57 7.78 -14.23 -8.09
C ALA A 57 9.11 -14.99 -8.24
N ARG A 58 9.19 -15.96 -9.17
CA ARG A 58 10.43 -16.68 -9.47
C ARG A 58 11.45 -15.85 -10.25
N LYS A 59 10.99 -15.05 -11.21
CA LYS A 59 11.86 -14.15 -12.00
C LYS A 59 12.42 -12.99 -11.18
N PHE A 60 11.65 -12.51 -10.19
CA PHE A 60 11.96 -11.31 -9.41
C PHE A 60 11.82 -11.58 -7.91
N PRO A 61 12.81 -12.23 -7.27
CA PRO A 61 12.74 -12.57 -5.84
C PRO A 61 12.66 -11.34 -4.92
N GLY A 62 13.07 -10.17 -5.38
CA GLY A 62 12.93 -8.92 -4.63
C GLY A 62 11.47 -8.54 -4.34
N ILE A 63 10.51 -9.02 -5.13
CA ILE A 63 9.08 -8.77 -4.91
C ILE A 63 8.58 -9.51 -3.66
N THR A 64 9.09 -10.72 -3.40
CA THR A 64 8.69 -11.50 -2.22
C THR A 64 9.57 -11.24 -1.01
N ALA A 65 10.86 -10.94 -1.20
CA ALA A 65 11.79 -10.67 -0.10
C ALA A 65 11.75 -9.21 0.39
N GLY A 66 11.40 -8.26 -0.48
CA GLY A 66 11.43 -6.82 -0.19
C GLY A 66 10.08 -6.19 0.13
N CYS A 67 9.00 -6.97 0.12
CA CYS A 67 7.64 -6.50 0.38
C CYS A 67 6.94 -7.37 1.42
N THR A 68 5.99 -6.77 2.14
CA THR A 68 5.05 -7.51 2.97
C THR A 68 3.93 -8.08 2.10
N ILE A 69 3.59 -9.35 2.30
CA ILE A 69 2.48 -9.99 1.59
C ILE A 69 1.21 -9.87 2.42
N ASP A 70 0.18 -9.27 1.85
CA ASP A 70 -1.15 -9.18 2.43
C ASP A 70 -2.15 -9.98 1.57
N TRP A 71 -2.93 -10.85 2.21
CA TRP A 71 -3.85 -11.76 1.54
C TRP A 71 -5.29 -11.28 1.70
N PHE A 72 -5.92 -10.99 0.57
CA PHE A 72 -7.33 -10.62 0.52
C PHE A 72 -8.17 -11.88 0.41
N LEU A 73 -8.74 -12.30 1.53
CA LEU A 73 -9.65 -13.43 1.61
C LEU A 73 -11.08 -13.01 1.24
N ALA A 74 -11.93 -14.01 0.98
CA ALA A 74 -13.36 -13.77 0.86
C ALA A 74 -13.88 -13.12 2.13
N TRP A 75 -14.86 -12.23 1.99
CA TRP A 75 -15.43 -11.52 3.12
C TRP A 75 -16.12 -12.49 4.08
N PRO A 76 -15.89 -12.33 5.40
CA PRO A 76 -16.65 -13.08 6.39
C PRO A 76 -18.12 -12.64 6.36
N LYS A 77 -19.01 -13.51 6.86
CA LYS A 77 -20.45 -13.25 6.88
C LYS A 77 -20.78 -11.91 7.56
N GLU A 78 -20.06 -11.60 8.63
CA GLU A 78 -20.23 -10.37 9.41
C GLU A 78 -19.93 -9.12 8.58
N ALA A 79 -18.92 -9.18 7.69
CA ALA A 79 -18.60 -8.06 6.80
C ALA A 79 -19.67 -7.88 5.71
N LEU A 80 -20.23 -8.98 5.20
CA LEU A 80 -21.36 -8.93 4.26
C LEU A 80 -22.59 -8.30 4.92
N ILE A 81 -22.96 -8.74 6.13
CA ILE A 81 -24.06 -8.16 6.91
C ILE A 81 -23.83 -6.68 7.17
N ALA A 82 -22.61 -6.26 7.55
CA ALA A 82 -22.31 -4.85 7.80
C ALA A 82 -22.49 -3.97 6.55
N VAL A 83 -22.15 -4.49 5.37
CA VAL A 83 -22.41 -3.79 4.11
C VAL A 83 -23.90 -3.80 3.77
N SER A 84 -24.59 -4.94 3.88
CA SER A 84 -26.04 -5.03 3.72
C SER A 84 -26.77 -4.03 4.63
N GLU A 85 -26.37 -3.91 5.89
CA GLU A 85 -26.86 -2.94 6.87
C GLU A 85 -26.61 -1.50 6.40
N GLY A 86 -25.38 -1.17 6.00
CA GLY A 86 -24.99 0.18 5.57
C GLY A 86 -25.74 0.69 4.31
N TYR A 87 -26.22 -0.23 3.46
CA TYR A 87 -27.03 0.05 2.28
C TYR A 87 -28.54 0.03 2.58
N ILE A 88 -29.06 -1.07 3.13
CA ILE A 88 -30.51 -1.31 3.29
C ILE A 88 -31.12 -0.46 4.40
N SER A 89 -30.37 -0.16 5.47
CA SER A 89 -30.88 0.67 6.58
C SER A 89 -31.44 2.01 6.10
N LYS A 90 -30.78 2.62 5.10
CA LYS A 90 -31.12 3.93 4.51
C LYS A 90 -32.22 3.87 3.45
N MET A 91 -32.63 2.67 3.03
CA MET A 91 -33.69 2.51 2.04
C MET A 91 -35.06 2.54 2.73
N ASP A 92 -35.99 3.30 2.16
CA ASP A 92 -37.39 3.25 2.58
C ASP A 92 -38.04 2.01 1.93
N LEU A 93 -38.43 1.05 2.78
CA LEU A 93 -38.96 -0.24 2.37
C LEU A 93 -40.30 -0.43 3.06
N ASP A 94 -41.34 -0.73 2.29
CA ASP A 94 -42.67 -1.03 2.82
C ASP A 94 -42.71 -2.42 3.45
N CYS A 95 -42.15 -2.53 4.66
CA CYS A 95 -42.04 -3.76 5.44
C CYS A 95 -41.90 -3.46 6.93
N THR A 96 -42.09 -4.48 7.79
CA THR A 96 -41.86 -4.30 9.23
C THR A 96 -40.36 -4.23 9.54
N PRO A 97 -39.97 -3.59 10.66
CA PRO A 97 -38.57 -3.52 11.07
C PRO A 97 -37.89 -4.89 11.18
N GLU A 98 -38.63 -5.92 11.60
CA GLU A 98 -38.14 -7.28 11.76
C GLU A 98 -37.80 -7.93 10.39
N VAL A 99 -38.67 -7.74 9.39
CA VAL A 99 -38.43 -8.23 8.03
C VAL A 99 -37.26 -7.51 7.38
N LYS A 100 -37.13 -6.20 7.63
CA LYS A 100 -35.98 -5.42 7.17
C LYS A 100 -34.66 -5.93 7.77
N GLN A 101 -34.64 -6.29 9.05
CA GLN A 101 -33.45 -6.88 9.69
C GLN A 101 -33.13 -8.27 9.14
N GLN A 102 -34.14 -9.10 8.89
CA GLN A 102 -33.93 -10.42 8.29
C GLN A 102 -33.35 -10.32 6.87
N LEU A 103 -33.79 -9.33 6.09
CA LEU A 103 -33.27 -9.08 4.75
C LEU A 103 -31.77 -8.73 4.79
N ILE A 104 -31.36 -7.89 5.76
CA ILE A 104 -29.95 -7.50 5.96
C ILE A 104 -29.07 -8.70 6.29
N VAL A 105 -29.58 -9.67 7.06
CA VAL A 105 -28.82 -10.86 7.45
C VAL A 105 -28.79 -11.93 6.36
N HIS A 106 -29.77 -11.91 5.45
CA HIS A 106 -29.87 -12.88 4.36
C HIS A 106 -28.98 -12.56 3.15
N MET A 107 -28.78 -11.27 2.86
CA MET A 107 -27.86 -10.80 1.81
C MET A 107 -26.40 -10.92 2.24
#